data_AF-A0A821CZ15-F1
#
_entry.id   AF-A0A821CZ15-F1
#
_cell.length_a   1.000
_cell.length_b   1.000
_cell.length_c   1.000
_cell.angle_alpha   90.00
_cell.angle_beta   90.00
_cell.angle_gamma   90.00
#
_symmetry.space_group_name_H-M   'P 1'
#
loop_
_entity.id
_entity.type
_entity.pdbx_description
1 polymer ?
#
loop_
_entity_poly.entity_id
_entity_poly.type
_entity_poly.pdbx_seq_one_letter_code
_entity_poly.pdbx_strand_id
1 'polypeptide(L)'
;MTSREEMKKLTGTFFNHRQVSVQEAIYRATKMPLTYSSRGFVFIPAHSNSCKFLKPHNILKEMDPDDQNIYMSNLADKYFHRPNDPEFDICMADLASEYEIVSGSFHRKSPGHSGDHAQIHS
;
A
#
# COMPACT_ATOMS: atom_id res chain seq x y z
N MET A 1 -26.55 15.43 -22.57
CA MET A 1 -25.66 14.53 -21.80
C MET A 1 -24.45 15.34 -21.38
N THR A 2 -24.07 15.28 -20.11
CA THR A 2 -22.86 15.94 -19.61
C THR A 2 -21.62 15.10 -19.95
N SER A 3 -20.45 15.72 -20.11
CA SER A 3 -19.20 15.00 -20.43
C SER A 3 -18.87 13.87 -19.43
N ARG A 4 -19.33 14.01 -18.18
CA ARG A 4 -19.22 12.98 -17.14
C ARG A 4 -20.06 11.74 -17.44
N GLU A 5 -21.26 11.91 -17.98
CA GLU A 5 -22.16 10.80 -18.37
C GLU A 5 -21.61 10.05 -19.57
N GLU A 6 -21.06 10.77 -20.55
CA GLU A 6 -20.40 10.18 -21.72
C GLU A 6 -19.16 9.38 -21.31
N MET A 7 -18.33 9.92 -20.42
CA MET A 7 -17.17 9.22 -19.88
C MET A 7 -17.60 7.95 -19.13
N LYS A 8 -18.64 8.02 -18.28
CA LYS A 8 -19.17 6.83 -17.59
C LYS A 8 -19.64 5.77 -18.57
N LYS A 9 -20.34 6.16 -19.64
CA LYS A 9 -20.83 5.23 -20.67
C LYS A 9 -19.67 4.57 -21.41
N LEU A 10 -18.69 5.37 -21.87
CA LEU A 10 -17.48 4.88 -22.53
C LEU A 10 -16.71 3.91 -21.64
N THR A 11 -16.46 4.30 -20.39
CA THR A 11 -15.78 3.47 -19.39
C THR A 11 -16.53 2.17 -19.12
N GLY A 12 -17.86 2.21 -19.01
CA GLY A 12 -18.70 1.02 -18.86
C GLY A 12 -18.58 0.06 -20.05
N THR A 13 -18.70 0.57 -21.28
CA THR A 13 -18.52 -0.23 -22.50
C THR A 13 -17.13 -0.85 -22.56
N PHE A 14 -16.09 -0.05 -22.28
CA PHE A 14 -14.71 -0.53 -22.30
C PHE A 14 -14.46 -1.64 -21.28
N PHE A 15 -14.95 -1.51 -20.04
CA PHE A 15 -14.74 -2.52 -19.01
C PHE A 15 -15.48 -3.83 -19.26
N ASN A 16 -16.64 -3.77 -19.92
CA ASN A 16 -17.49 -4.94 -20.19
C ASN A 16 -17.06 -5.72 -21.44
N HIS A 17 -16.51 -5.04 -22.46
CA HIS A 17 -16.17 -5.67 -23.74
C HIS A 17 -14.67 -5.95 -23.90
N ARG A 18 -13.83 -5.63 -22.91
CA ARG A 18 -12.41 -5.97 -22.97
C ARG A 18 -12.24 -7.49 -22.87
N GLN A 19 -11.39 -8.04 -23.74
CA GLN A 19 -10.88 -9.39 -23.55
C GLN A 19 -10.04 -9.44 -22.27
N VAL A 20 -10.25 -10.46 -21.45
CA VAL A 20 -9.56 -10.69 -20.19
C VAL A 20 -9.02 -12.11 -20.16
N SER A 21 -7.92 -12.33 -19.45
CA SER A 21 -7.37 -13.69 -19.28
C SER A 21 -8.31 -14.55 -18.43
N VAL A 22 -8.19 -15.87 -18.51
CA VAL A 22 -8.98 -16.81 -17.68
C VAL A 22 -8.82 -16.51 -16.20
N GLN A 23 -7.60 -16.23 -15.74
CA GLN A 23 -7.30 -15.89 -14.35
C GLN A 23 -7.97 -14.57 -13.92
N GLU A 24 -7.95 -13.56 -14.80
CA GLU A 24 -8.62 -12.28 -14.57
C GLU A 24 -10.15 -12.45 -14.53
N ALA A 25 -10.72 -13.29 -15.40
CA ALA A 25 -12.15 -13.59 -15.41
C ALA A 25 -12.61 -14.32 -14.15
N ILE A 26 -11.87 -15.34 -13.71
CA ILE A 26 -12.15 -16.08 -12.47
C ILE A 26 -12.13 -15.12 -11.28
N TYR A 27 -11.09 -14.29 -11.15
CA TYR A 27 -11.00 -13.28 -10.08
C TYR A 27 -12.20 -12.33 -10.08
N ARG A 28 -12.57 -11.80 -11.25
CA ARG A 28 -13.69 -10.84 -11.38
C ARG A 28 -15.03 -11.47 -11.01
N ALA A 29 -15.28 -12.71 -11.45
CA ALA A 29 -16.54 -13.42 -11.26
C ALA A 29 -16.72 -13.97 -9.84
N THR A 30 -15.64 -14.52 -9.26
CA THR A 30 -15.70 -15.27 -8.00
C THR A 30 -15.23 -14.48 -6.78
N LYS A 31 -14.53 -13.35 -6.99
CA LYS A 31 -13.80 -12.62 -5.95
C LYS A 31 -12.81 -13.49 -5.17
N MET A 32 -12.38 -14.61 -5.74
CA MET A 32 -11.38 -15.48 -5.13
C MET A 32 -10.03 -14.77 -5.07
N PRO A 33 -9.26 -14.92 -3.98
CA PRO A 33 -7.92 -14.38 -3.92
C PRO A 33 -7.03 -15.04 -4.98
N LEU A 34 -6.21 -14.23 -5.66
CA LEU A 34 -5.29 -14.70 -6.71
C LEU A 34 -4.13 -15.54 -6.17
N THR A 35 -3.87 -15.46 -4.87
CA THR A 35 -2.83 -16.23 -4.19
C THR A 35 -3.35 -16.70 -2.83
N TYR A 36 -2.97 -17.92 -2.45
CA TYR A 36 -3.14 -18.44 -1.09
C TYR A 36 -1.75 -18.69 -0.53
N SER A 37 -1.43 -18.05 0.59
CA SER A 37 -0.17 -18.21 1.30
C SER A 37 -0.42 -18.16 2.80
N SER A 38 0.22 -19.05 3.54
CA SER A 38 0.26 -18.99 5.01
C SER A 38 1.19 -17.90 5.53
N ARG A 39 2.06 -17.37 4.67
CA ARG A 39 2.99 -16.27 4.96
C ARG A 39 2.51 -14.99 4.30
N GLY A 40 2.60 -13.88 5.02
CA GLY A 40 2.45 -12.55 4.42
C GLY A 40 3.49 -12.31 3.33
N PHE A 41 3.22 -11.36 2.45
CA PHE A 41 4.18 -10.87 1.49
C PHE A 41 4.24 -9.34 1.58
N VAL A 42 5.42 -8.78 1.35
CA VAL A 42 5.66 -7.34 1.29
C VAL A 42 6.33 -7.01 -0.04
N PHE A 43 5.92 -5.91 -0.67
CA PHE A 43 6.57 -5.41 -1.88
C PHE A 43 7.73 -4.49 -1.49
N ILE A 44 8.94 -4.88 -1.88
CA ILE A 44 10.14 -4.07 -1.68
C ILE A 44 10.38 -3.24 -2.94
N PRO A 45 10.40 -1.90 -2.85
CA PRO A 45 10.67 -1.06 -4.00
C PRO A 45 12.12 -1.25 -4.47
N ALA A 46 12.30 -1.53 -5.77
CA ALA A 46 13.62 -1.71 -6.36
C ALA A 46 14.37 -0.40 -6.61
N HIS A 47 13.68 0.74 -6.60
CA HIS A 47 14.26 2.05 -6.90
C HIS A 47 13.68 3.14 -5.99
N SER A 48 14.45 4.22 -5.81
CA SER A 48 14.09 5.37 -4.98
C SER A 48 12.84 6.12 -5.47
N ASN A 49 12.58 6.11 -6.78
CA ASN A 49 11.41 6.74 -7.40
C ASN A 49 10.19 5.81 -7.50
N SER A 50 10.08 4.80 -6.63
CA SER A 50 8.97 3.84 -6.66
C SER A 50 7.62 4.54 -6.55
N CYS A 51 6.56 3.92 -7.07
CA CYS A 51 5.20 4.44 -6.99
C CYS A 51 4.87 4.88 -5.55
N LYS A 52 4.57 6.17 -5.37
CA LYS A 52 4.07 6.73 -4.11
C LYS A 52 2.56 6.84 -4.16
N PHE A 53 1.91 6.49 -3.07
CA PHE A 53 0.47 6.69 -2.93
C PHE A 53 0.20 8.10 -2.42
N LEU A 54 -0.82 8.74 -2.98
CA LEU A 54 -1.35 9.97 -2.41
C LEU A 54 -1.98 9.68 -1.05
N LYS A 55 -1.98 10.67 -0.17
CA LYS A 55 -2.76 10.62 1.07
C LYS A 55 -4.25 10.39 0.73
N PRO A 56 -5.01 9.76 1.64
CA PRO A 56 -6.45 9.60 1.50
C PRO A 56 -7.15 10.91 1.13
N HIS A 57 -8.17 10.82 0.28
CA HIS A 57 -8.84 11.99 -0.30
C HIS A 57 -9.44 12.96 0.74
N ASN A 58 -9.88 12.44 1.88
CA ASN A 58 -10.33 13.26 3.01
C ASN A 58 -9.18 14.11 3.59
N ILE A 59 -8.00 13.51 3.79
CA ILE A 59 -6.82 14.23 4.30
C ILE A 59 -6.38 15.30 3.30
N LEU A 60 -6.31 14.96 2.02
CA LEU A 60 -5.91 15.92 0.97
C LEU A 60 -6.83 17.14 0.87
N LYS A 61 -8.11 17.02 1.22
CA LYS A 61 -9.08 18.13 1.21
C LYS A 61 -8.89 19.11 2.36
N GLU A 62 -8.36 18.62 3.47
CA GLU A 62 -8.12 19.40 4.69
C GLU A 62 -6.72 20.02 4.71
N MET A 63 -5.84 19.57 3.80
CA MET A 63 -4.50 20.12 3.64
C MET A 63 -4.53 21.51 3.01
N ASP A 64 -3.50 22.30 3.33
CA ASP A 64 -3.26 23.59 2.71
C ASP A 64 -3.02 23.41 1.19
N PRO A 65 -3.61 24.24 0.31
CA PRO A 65 -3.42 24.14 -1.14
C PRO A 65 -1.96 24.20 -1.59
N ASP A 66 -1.08 24.85 -0.82
CA ASP A 66 0.35 25.00 -1.12
C ASP A 66 1.22 23.90 -0.49
N ASP A 67 0.64 23.00 0.32
CA ASP A 67 1.36 21.89 0.95
C ASP A 67 1.81 20.84 -0.08
N GLN A 68 3.12 20.62 -0.16
CA GLN A 68 3.75 19.67 -1.07
C GLN A 68 3.80 18.23 -0.52
N ASN A 69 3.50 18.03 0.76
CA ASN A 69 3.51 16.72 1.42
C ASN A 69 2.23 15.93 1.13
N ILE A 70 1.88 15.75 -0.14
CA ILE A 70 0.64 15.07 -0.56
C ILE A 70 0.75 13.54 -0.59
N TYR A 71 1.95 13.00 -0.37
CA TYR A 71 2.24 11.57 -0.45
C TYR A 71 2.18 10.89 0.92
N MET A 72 1.84 9.61 0.90
CA MET A 72 1.94 8.74 2.07
C MET A 72 3.40 8.29 2.27
N SER A 73 3.81 8.20 3.53
CA SER A 73 5.09 7.58 3.90
C SER A 73 5.08 6.09 3.56
N ASN A 74 6.05 5.66 2.76
CA ASN A 74 6.21 4.27 2.33
C ASN A 74 7.39 3.57 3.05
N LEU A 75 7.63 2.30 2.71
CA LEU A 75 8.74 1.51 3.26
C LEU A 75 10.11 2.17 2.98
N ALA A 76 10.31 2.69 1.76
CA ALA A 76 11.56 3.34 1.38
C ALA A 76 11.81 4.60 2.20
N ASP A 77 10.80 5.46 2.38
CA ASP A 77 10.92 6.67 3.19
C ASP A 77 11.37 6.28 4.61
N LYS A 78 10.80 5.22 5.21
CA LYS A 78 11.16 4.76 6.56
C LYS A 78 12.55 4.15 6.61
N TYR A 79 12.93 3.37 5.61
CA TYR A 79 14.26 2.82 5.50
C TYR A 79 15.32 3.93 5.43
N PHE A 80 15.08 4.99 4.64
CA PHE A 80 16.02 6.11 4.55
C PHE A 80 16.05 7.01 5.80
N HIS A 81 14.96 7.05 6.57
CA HIS A 81 14.87 7.78 7.84
C HIS A 81 15.08 6.86 9.07
N ARG A 82 15.66 5.66 8.89
CA ARG A 82 15.94 4.76 10.01
C ARG A 82 16.98 5.37 10.96
N PRO A 83 16.97 5.01 12.26
CA PRO A 83 18.00 5.45 13.19
C PRO A 83 19.39 5.08 12.70
N ASN A 84 20.38 5.94 12.96
CA ASN A 84 21.77 5.70 12.58
C ASN A 84 22.50 4.91 13.68
N ASP A 85 21.92 3.78 14.07
CA ASP A 85 22.49 2.85 15.04
C ASP A 85 22.97 1.57 14.33
N PRO A 86 24.04 0.91 14.82
CA PRO A 86 24.55 -0.33 14.21
C PRO A 86 23.51 -1.44 14.07
N GLU A 87 22.49 -1.47 14.93
CA GLU A 87 21.38 -2.41 14.89
C GLU A 87 20.50 -2.24 13.63
N PHE A 88 20.47 -1.04 13.06
CA PHE A 88 19.71 -0.71 11.84
C PHE A 88 20.61 -0.63 10.59
N ASP A 89 21.85 -1.14 10.65
CA ASP A 89 22.69 -1.39 9.48
C ASP A 89 22.28 -2.68 8.75
N ILE A 90 21.00 -2.74 8.41
CA ILE A 90 20.35 -3.86 7.73
C ILE A 90 19.82 -3.40 6.37
N CYS A 91 19.53 -4.35 5.48
CA CYS A 91 18.96 -3.98 4.18
C CYS A 91 17.46 -3.71 4.28
N MET A 92 16.88 -3.11 3.23
CA MET A 92 15.46 -2.78 3.20
C MET A 92 14.56 -4.03 3.29
N ALA A 93 15.05 -5.18 2.80
CA ALA A 93 14.32 -6.44 2.89
C ALA A 93 14.23 -6.93 4.33
N ASP A 94 15.36 -6.91 5.05
CA ASP A 94 15.43 -7.33 6.46
C ASP A 94 14.57 -6.41 7.32
N LEU A 95 14.67 -5.09 7.11
CA LEU A 95 13.83 -4.11 7.79
C LEU A 95 12.33 -4.43 7.58
N ALA A 96 11.94 -4.76 6.35
CA ALA A 96 10.55 -5.07 6.01
C ALA A 96 10.05 -6.42 6.56
N SER A 97 10.95 -7.37 6.82
CA SER A 97 10.60 -8.67 7.38
C SER A 97 10.55 -8.69 8.90
N GLU A 98 11.43 -7.94 9.57
CA GLU A 98 11.62 -8.02 11.03
C GLU A 98 10.80 -6.96 11.78
N TYR A 99 10.58 -5.80 11.16
CA TYR A 99 9.94 -4.67 11.81
C TYR A 99 8.57 -4.38 11.20
N GLU A 100 7.55 -4.34 12.07
CA GLU A 100 6.24 -3.83 11.67
C GLU A 100 6.20 -2.31 11.81
N ILE A 101 5.69 -1.64 10.79
CA ILE A 101 5.52 -0.20 10.85
C ILE A 101 4.21 0.13 11.57
N VAL A 102 4.33 0.59 12.81
CA VAL A 102 3.20 1.08 13.60
C VAL A 102 3.04 2.59 13.35
N SER A 103 2.03 2.99 12.57
CA SER A 103 1.53 4.38 12.63
C SER A 103 0.54 4.48 13.78
N GLY A 104 0.60 5.57 14.56
CA GLY A 104 0.01 5.73 15.90
C GLY A 104 -1.52 5.60 16.08
N SER A 105 -2.26 4.97 15.17
CA SER A 105 -3.71 4.80 15.28
C SER A 105 -4.26 3.46 14.75
N PHE A 106 -3.50 2.36 14.80
CA PHE A 106 -4.04 1.01 14.52
C PHE A 106 -4.14 0.16 15.80
N HIS A 107 -5.31 0.20 16.43
CA HIS A 107 -5.71 -0.81 17.41
C HIS A 107 -6.02 -2.11 16.65
N ARG A 108 -5.03 -2.99 16.47
CA ARG A 108 -5.28 -4.36 16.00
C ARG A 108 -5.72 -5.24 17.17
N LYS A 109 -6.99 -5.67 17.18
CA LYS A 109 -7.32 -6.96 17.80
C LYS A 109 -6.93 -8.06 16.80
N SER A 110 -5.69 -8.53 16.88
CA SER A 110 -5.25 -9.76 16.21
C SER A 110 -5.60 -10.95 17.11
N PRO A 111 -6.22 -12.03 16.60
CA PRO A 111 -6.25 -13.29 17.33
C PRO A 111 -4.84 -13.92 17.29
N GLY A 112 -4.26 -14.09 18.48
CA GLY A 112 -3.07 -14.87 18.82
C GLY A 112 -2.06 -15.16 17.72
N HIS A 113 -0.99 -14.38 17.66
CA HIS A 113 0.31 -14.87 17.20
C HIS A 113 1.38 -14.35 18.15
N SER A 114 1.95 -15.26 18.92
CA SER A 114 3.08 -15.03 19.82
C SER A 114 4.36 -14.91 18.98
N GLY A 115 4.76 -13.66 18.72
CA GLY A 115 6.06 -13.31 18.19
C GLY A 115 6.41 -11.93 18.72
N ASP A 116 7.49 -11.86 19.50
CA ASP A 116 7.98 -10.62 20.12
C ASP A 116 8.47 -9.65 19.03
N HIS A 117 7.61 -8.72 18.61
CA HIS A 117 7.99 -7.64 17.71
C HIS A 117 8.35 -6.39 18.53
N ALA A 118 9.61 -5.97 18.45
CA ALA A 118 10.09 -4.71 19.01
C ALA A 118 9.45 -3.53 18.27
N GLN A 119 8.85 -2.61 19.02
CA GLN A 119 8.17 -1.42 18.49
C GLN A 119 9.15 -0.25 18.44
N ILE A 120 9.22 0.44 17.30
CA ILE A 120 9.99 1.67 17.15
C ILE A 120 9.02 2.85 17.26
N HIS A 121 9.15 3.64 18.32
CA HIS A 121 8.43 4.91 18.50
C HIS A 121 9.11 6.02 17.70
N SER A 122 8.31 6.84 17.03
CA SER A 122 8.73 8.09 16.38
C SER A 122 9.10 9.17 17.38
#